data_AF-A0A428PMW6-F1
#
_entry.id   AF-A0A428PMW6-F1
#
_cell.length_a   1.000
_cell.length_b   1.000
_cell.length_c   1.000
_cell.angle_alpha   90.00
_cell.angle_beta   90.00
_cell.angle_gamma   90.00
#
_symmetry.space_group_name_H-M   'P 1'
#
loop_
_entity.id
_entity.type
_entity.pdbx_description
1 polymer ?
#
loop_
_entity_poly.entity_id
_entity_poly.type
_entity_poly.pdbx_seq_one_letter_code
_entity_poly.pdbx_strand_id
1 'polypeptide(L)'
;MKILGVDDSDVTPQEAIEIYAKKVATWESEDLEETTNEEFNQAGVVCRTPEEFFSSEHGKIMAQEPLWNKTPISAPMRHWPQSKSIHGYKPLAGIRVIDFSRVIAAPAVSKLLAALGADVLRVSCDKLPEYPATMPDLQTGKRDTNLDLKTEAGKKAFSEIVRDADVLIDGYRPGALQRLGFDSSSLRKLNPSLIYLRENRYGPKGPLDGRSAWQQISDCLVGLSWLQGEFLGLDEPVVPLLPNSDYQTGLVGAVAVIDALLARAKDNVTFDLEISLTQYNIWYYRLGTYSKDQQKQLRNRDIKFNPRHYDDMSALVGKTHKSLERVRPDIFTHPEYFWSMSGEGYGIDEDFKIPAPAFTFESSEVAWEIPTGCRGRSKPEWLNQ
;
A
#
# COMPACT_ATOMS: atom_id res chain seq x y z
N MET A 1 -3.05 27.06 -1.90
CA MET A 1 -1.97 26.24 -1.26
C MET A 1 -0.87 27.18 -0.77
N LYS A 2 -0.53 27.21 0.52
CA LYS A 2 0.44 28.20 1.07
C LYS A 2 1.83 28.15 0.45
N ILE A 3 2.36 26.94 0.17
CA ILE A 3 3.66 26.72 -0.50
C ILE A 3 3.78 27.57 -1.78
N LEU A 4 2.76 27.51 -2.63
CA LEU A 4 2.77 28.15 -3.93
C LEU A 4 2.35 29.63 -3.89
N GLY A 5 1.99 30.18 -2.72
CA GLY A 5 1.48 31.56 -2.61
C GLY A 5 0.22 31.82 -3.46
N VAL A 6 -0.62 30.80 -3.65
CA VAL A 6 -1.92 30.92 -4.32
C VAL A 6 -3.00 31.11 -3.26
N ASP A 7 -3.68 32.26 -3.32
CA ASP A 7 -4.82 32.61 -2.48
C ASP A 7 -6.02 31.70 -2.73
N ASP A 8 -6.80 31.43 -1.68
CA ASP A 8 -8.01 30.62 -1.78
C ASP A 8 -9.09 31.40 -2.56
N SER A 9 -9.66 30.76 -3.57
CA SER A 9 -10.65 31.35 -4.48
C SER A 9 -11.71 30.32 -4.87
N ASP A 10 -12.95 30.78 -5.07
CA ASP A 10 -14.07 29.93 -5.50
C ASP A 10 -14.03 29.78 -7.02
N VAL A 11 -13.47 28.68 -7.49
CA VAL A 11 -13.21 28.38 -8.90
C VAL A 11 -13.53 26.91 -9.20
N THR A 12 -13.82 26.60 -10.47
CA THR A 12 -14.00 25.20 -10.89
C THR A 12 -12.69 24.40 -10.76
N PRO A 13 -12.76 23.06 -10.66
CA PRO A 13 -11.54 22.22 -10.63
C PRO A 13 -10.61 22.43 -11.82
N GLN A 14 -11.15 22.75 -13.00
CA GLN A 14 -10.37 23.01 -14.22
C GLN A 14 -9.60 24.34 -14.11
N GLU A 15 -10.26 25.41 -13.64
CA GLU A 15 -9.62 26.70 -13.38
C GLU A 15 -8.56 26.59 -12.27
N ALA A 16 -8.84 25.81 -11.22
CA ALA A 16 -7.86 25.51 -10.17
C ALA A 16 -6.61 24.83 -10.74
N ILE A 17 -6.76 23.80 -11.59
CA ILE A 17 -5.65 23.14 -12.28
C ILE A 17 -4.82 24.17 -13.06
N GLU A 18 -5.46 25.05 -13.83
CA GLU A 18 -4.74 26.07 -14.60
C GLU A 18 -4.00 27.09 -13.73
N ILE A 19 -4.60 27.56 -12.63
CA ILE A 19 -3.99 28.49 -11.69
C ILE A 19 -2.75 27.83 -11.04
N TYR A 20 -2.90 26.61 -10.54
CA TYR A 20 -1.81 25.88 -9.90
C TYR A 20 -0.71 25.50 -10.89
N ALA A 21 -1.04 25.05 -12.10
CA ALA A 21 -0.05 24.73 -13.14
C ALA A 21 0.75 25.98 -13.55
N LYS A 22 0.07 27.11 -13.81
CA LYS A 22 0.74 28.39 -14.09
C LYS A 22 1.67 28.83 -12.96
N LYS A 23 1.29 28.57 -11.70
CA LYS A 23 2.12 28.94 -10.54
C LYS A 23 3.29 27.98 -10.31
N VAL A 24 3.10 26.67 -10.45
CA VAL A 24 4.19 25.67 -10.38
C VAL A 24 5.23 25.93 -11.47
N ALA A 25 4.81 26.32 -12.68
CA ALA A 25 5.70 26.68 -13.78
C ALA A 25 6.56 27.95 -13.54
N THR A 26 6.41 28.66 -12.41
CA THR A 26 7.32 29.76 -12.01
C THR A 26 8.39 29.32 -11.00
N TRP A 27 8.50 28.03 -10.68
CA TRP A 27 9.49 27.48 -9.77
C TRP A 27 10.50 26.61 -10.50
N GLU A 28 11.76 26.67 -10.08
CA GLU A 28 12.70 25.60 -10.38
C GLU A 28 12.28 24.33 -9.62
N SER A 29 12.42 23.17 -10.26
CA SER A 29 11.81 21.93 -9.75
C SER A 29 12.46 21.43 -8.45
N GLU A 30 13.79 21.56 -8.32
CA GLU A 30 14.52 21.17 -7.10
C GLU A 30 14.22 22.14 -5.94
N ASP A 31 14.15 23.45 -6.18
CA ASP A 31 13.73 24.45 -5.17
C ASP A 31 12.33 24.12 -4.62
N LEU A 32 11.39 23.74 -5.50
CA LEU A 32 10.05 23.33 -5.09
C LEU A 32 10.05 21.99 -4.35
N GLU A 33 10.93 21.03 -4.70
CA GLU A 33 11.12 19.80 -3.93
C GLU A 33 11.64 20.11 -2.51
N GLU A 34 12.66 20.96 -2.39
CA GLU A 34 13.27 21.38 -1.12
C GLU A 34 12.27 22.12 -0.23
N THR A 35 11.67 23.23 -0.69
CA THR A 35 10.67 23.99 0.08
C THR A 35 9.48 23.10 0.51
N THR A 36 8.99 22.22 -0.37
CA THR A 36 7.85 21.33 -0.05
C THR A 36 8.19 20.35 1.08
N ASN A 37 9.36 19.70 1.02
CA ASN A 37 9.76 18.69 2.01
C ASN A 37 10.30 19.32 3.30
N GLU A 38 11.28 20.22 3.19
CA GLU A 38 12.09 20.68 4.33
C GLU A 38 11.41 21.82 5.11
N GLU A 39 10.78 22.79 4.43
CA GLU A 39 10.06 23.89 5.10
C GLU A 39 8.64 23.47 5.49
N PHE A 40 7.86 22.94 4.55
CA PHE A 40 6.42 22.70 4.75
C PHE A 40 6.07 21.27 5.22
N ASN A 41 7.04 20.36 5.33
CA ASN A 41 6.85 18.96 5.76
C ASN A 41 5.76 18.21 4.95
N GLN A 42 5.58 18.63 3.70
CA GLN A 42 4.70 18.01 2.71
C GLN A 42 5.51 17.05 1.82
N ALA A 43 4.81 16.14 1.15
CA ALA A 43 5.44 15.24 0.21
C ALA A 43 5.54 15.89 -1.17
N GLY A 44 6.74 15.92 -1.74
CA GLY A 44 7.00 16.38 -3.10
C GLY A 44 8.27 15.74 -3.68
N VAL A 45 8.37 15.72 -5.01
CA VAL A 45 9.58 15.27 -5.72
C VAL A 45 9.63 15.89 -7.11
N VAL A 46 10.84 16.06 -7.66
CA VAL A 46 11.07 16.25 -9.09
C VAL A 46 10.73 14.96 -9.85
N CYS A 47 9.94 15.09 -10.93
CA CYS A 47 9.60 13.98 -11.80
C CYS A 47 10.77 13.66 -12.76
N ARG A 48 11.66 12.79 -12.31
CA ARG A 48 12.90 12.40 -12.99
C ARG A 48 12.63 11.30 -14.03
N THR A 49 13.41 11.26 -15.10
CA THR A 49 13.50 10.10 -16.00
C THR A 49 14.22 8.94 -15.31
N PRO A 50 14.13 7.69 -15.83
CA PRO A 50 14.88 6.56 -15.26
C PRO A 50 16.40 6.78 -15.26
N GLU A 51 16.96 7.46 -16.26
CA GLU A 51 18.40 7.76 -16.35
C GLU A 51 18.84 8.76 -15.27
N GLU A 52 18.09 9.84 -15.08
CA GLU A 52 18.33 10.82 -14.00
C GLU A 52 18.20 10.17 -12.63
N PHE A 53 17.18 9.32 -12.43
CA PHE A 53 17.00 8.58 -11.19
C PHE A 53 18.21 7.69 -10.88
N PHE A 54 18.62 6.81 -11.79
CA PHE A 54 19.79 5.94 -11.55
C PHE A 54 21.13 6.69 -11.53
N SER A 55 21.16 7.94 -12.00
CA SER A 55 22.31 8.84 -11.86
C SER A 55 22.35 9.57 -10.50
N SER A 56 21.21 9.71 -9.81
CA SER A 56 21.13 10.29 -8.46
C SER A 56 21.81 9.41 -7.40
N GLU A 57 22.16 9.99 -6.25
CA GLU A 57 22.68 9.22 -5.10
C GLU A 57 21.67 8.17 -4.62
N HIS A 58 20.41 8.56 -4.46
CA HIS A 58 19.35 7.67 -4.00
C HIS A 58 19.13 6.48 -4.95
N GLY A 59 19.08 6.75 -6.25
CA GLY A 59 18.91 5.68 -7.26
C GLY A 59 20.10 4.73 -7.34
N LYS A 60 21.35 5.22 -7.15
CA LYS A 60 22.55 4.37 -7.08
C LYS A 60 22.54 3.41 -5.89
N ILE A 61 21.98 3.84 -4.75
CA ILE A 61 21.80 3.01 -3.56
C ILE A 61 20.67 2.02 -3.80
N MET A 62 19.48 2.49 -4.17
CA MET A 62 18.29 1.65 -4.32
C MET A 62 18.40 0.62 -5.46
N ALA A 63 19.18 0.91 -6.50
CA ALA A 63 19.50 -0.06 -7.56
C ALA A 63 20.17 -1.35 -7.05
N GLN A 64 20.86 -1.29 -5.91
CA GLN A 64 21.58 -2.42 -5.30
C GLN A 64 20.73 -3.18 -4.27
N GLU A 65 19.65 -2.56 -3.77
CA GLU A 65 18.77 -3.19 -2.79
C GLU A 65 17.92 -4.31 -3.43
N PRO A 66 17.52 -5.34 -2.65
CA PRO A 66 16.58 -6.35 -3.08
C PRO A 66 15.15 -5.79 -3.26
N LEU A 67 14.22 -6.61 -3.75
CA LEU A 67 12.80 -6.28 -3.83
C LEU A 67 12.17 -6.12 -2.43
N TRP A 68 12.66 -6.87 -1.44
CA TRP A 68 12.40 -6.66 -0.02
C TRP A 68 13.64 -6.97 0.80
N ASN A 69 13.87 -6.23 1.88
CA ASN A 69 14.93 -6.52 2.84
C ASN A 69 14.39 -7.50 3.90
N LYS A 70 15.23 -8.46 4.31
CA LYS A 70 14.92 -9.45 5.35
C LYS A 70 16.10 -9.54 6.32
N THR A 71 15.98 -8.88 7.46
CA THR A 71 17.02 -8.80 8.49
C THR A 71 16.75 -9.87 9.56
N PRO A 72 17.57 -10.93 9.67
CA PRO A 72 17.40 -11.98 10.67
C PRO A 72 17.79 -11.47 12.07
N ILE A 73 16.99 -11.87 13.06
CA ILE A 73 17.16 -11.54 14.48
C ILE A 73 17.04 -12.84 15.27
N SER A 74 18.00 -13.14 16.16
CA SER A 74 17.93 -14.32 17.01
C SER A 74 16.71 -14.27 17.94
N ALA A 75 15.89 -15.32 17.91
CA ALA A 75 14.67 -15.43 18.70
C ALA A 75 14.33 -16.91 19.00
N PRO A 76 13.52 -17.22 20.02
CA PRO A 76 12.99 -18.57 20.19
C PRO A 76 12.18 -18.99 18.95
N MET A 77 12.42 -20.20 18.47
CA MET A 77 11.61 -20.82 17.40
C MET A 77 10.12 -20.80 17.78
N ARG A 78 9.27 -20.43 16.83
CA ARG A 78 7.80 -20.45 16.99
C ARG A 78 7.20 -21.30 15.88
N HIS A 79 6.80 -22.52 16.23
CA HIS A 79 6.21 -23.49 15.29
C HIS A 79 4.96 -22.92 14.59
N TRP A 80 4.66 -23.48 13.41
CA TRP A 80 3.43 -23.16 12.69
C TRP A 80 2.20 -23.55 13.53
N PRO A 81 1.14 -22.72 13.60
CA PRO A 81 -0.08 -23.05 14.32
C PRO A 81 -0.73 -24.34 13.79
N GLN A 82 -1.19 -25.21 14.69
CA GLN A 82 -1.97 -26.38 14.30
C GLN A 82 -3.44 -25.98 14.08
N SER A 83 -3.80 -25.70 12.83
CA SER A 83 -5.21 -25.54 12.45
C SER A 83 -5.94 -26.89 12.48
N LYS A 84 -7.15 -26.89 13.05
CA LYS A 84 -8.04 -28.07 13.09
C LYS A 84 -8.97 -28.16 11.87
N SER A 85 -8.87 -27.25 10.89
CA SER A 85 -9.80 -27.25 9.76
C SER A 85 -9.54 -28.41 8.80
N ILE A 86 -10.46 -29.38 8.78
CA ILE A 86 -10.40 -30.59 7.94
C ILE A 86 -11.06 -30.40 6.56
N HIS A 87 -11.74 -29.25 6.37
CA HIS A 87 -12.31 -28.78 5.11
C HIS A 87 -11.89 -27.32 4.89
N GLY A 88 -11.63 -26.91 3.65
CA GLY A 88 -11.15 -25.56 3.33
C GLY A 88 -9.80 -25.26 4.03
N TYR A 89 -8.69 -25.81 3.51
CA TYR A 89 -7.38 -25.55 4.11
C TYR A 89 -7.02 -24.07 3.91
N LYS A 90 -6.90 -23.34 5.03
CA LYS A 90 -6.53 -21.92 5.05
C LYS A 90 -5.06 -21.82 5.50
N PRO A 91 -4.10 -21.53 4.60
CA PRO A 91 -2.68 -21.68 4.89
C PRO A 91 -2.20 -20.92 6.13
N LEU A 92 -2.76 -19.74 6.40
CA LEU A 92 -2.40 -18.86 7.52
C LEU A 92 -3.37 -18.96 8.71
N ALA A 93 -4.22 -19.98 8.77
CA ALA A 93 -5.07 -20.24 9.94
C ALA A 93 -4.23 -20.33 11.22
N GLY A 94 -4.62 -19.57 12.24
CA GLY A 94 -3.88 -19.43 13.50
C GLY A 94 -2.80 -18.36 13.53
N ILE A 95 -2.46 -17.73 12.40
CA ILE A 95 -1.52 -16.60 12.34
C ILE A 95 -2.26 -15.30 12.72
N ARG A 96 -1.71 -14.57 13.69
CA ARG A 96 -2.25 -13.29 14.18
C ARG A 96 -1.46 -12.10 13.62
N VAL A 97 -2.14 -11.21 12.89
CA VAL A 97 -1.50 -10.07 12.20
C VAL A 97 -2.05 -8.76 12.73
N ILE A 98 -1.17 -7.90 13.25
CA ILE A 98 -1.51 -6.51 13.57
C ILE A 98 -1.27 -5.67 12.31
N ASP A 99 -2.34 -5.05 11.81
CA ASP A 99 -2.29 -4.05 10.75
C ASP A 99 -2.26 -2.65 11.38
N PHE A 100 -1.07 -2.05 11.47
CA PHE A 100 -0.89 -0.65 11.90
C PHE A 100 -0.63 0.23 10.66
N SER A 101 -1.62 0.31 9.77
CA SER A 101 -1.48 1.02 8.50
C SER A 101 -2.75 1.70 7.98
N ARG A 102 -2.58 2.48 6.90
CA ARG A 102 -3.59 3.34 6.27
C ARG A 102 -3.37 3.38 4.75
N VAL A 103 -4.32 4.00 4.03
CA VAL A 103 -4.25 4.25 2.59
C VAL A 103 -4.34 2.97 1.74
N ILE A 104 -3.26 2.44 1.13
CA ILE A 104 -3.33 1.30 0.18
C ILE A 104 -2.25 0.22 0.36
N ALA A 105 -0.94 0.55 0.25
CA ALA A 105 0.12 -0.46 0.13
C ALA A 105 0.21 -1.44 1.32
N ALA A 106 0.47 -0.95 2.53
CA ALA A 106 0.45 -1.79 3.74
C ALA A 106 -0.91 -2.46 4.02
N PRO A 107 -2.08 -1.80 3.86
CA PRO A 107 -3.38 -2.46 3.96
C PRO A 107 -3.60 -3.61 2.97
N ALA A 108 -2.99 -3.56 1.78
CA ALA A 108 -3.06 -4.65 0.80
C ALA A 108 -2.29 -5.90 1.27
N VAL A 109 -1.16 -5.74 1.99
CA VAL A 109 -0.44 -6.86 2.63
C VAL A 109 -1.38 -7.65 3.54
N SER A 110 -1.98 -6.96 4.51
CA SER A 110 -2.85 -7.57 5.52
C SER A 110 -4.15 -8.12 4.92
N LYS A 111 -4.71 -7.49 3.88
CA LYS A 111 -5.87 -8.02 3.13
C LYS A 111 -5.56 -9.37 2.48
N LEU A 112 -4.36 -9.52 1.89
CA LEU A 112 -3.93 -10.78 1.27
C LEU A 112 -3.65 -11.86 2.33
N LEU A 113 -3.05 -11.50 3.47
CA LEU A 113 -2.86 -12.45 4.58
C LEU A 113 -4.21 -12.91 5.18
N ALA A 114 -5.19 -12.01 5.30
CA ALA A 114 -6.56 -12.35 5.69
C ALA A 114 -7.23 -13.32 4.70
N ALA A 115 -7.03 -13.12 3.39
CA ALA A 115 -7.57 -13.99 2.34
C ALA A 115 -7.05 -15.45 2.44
N LEU A 116 -5.89 -15.64 3.07
CA LEU A 116 -5.25 -16.93 3.34
C LEU A 116 -5.57 -17.47 4.76
N GLY A 117 -6.41 -16.78 5.53
CA GLY A 117 -6.93 -17.22 6.84
C GLY A 117 -6.25 -16.67 8.09
N ALA A 118 -5.44 -15.61 7.99
CA ALA A 118 -4.89 -14.95 9.19
C ALA A 118 -5.98 -14.17 9.95
N ASP A 119 -5.94 -14.19 11.29
CA ASP A 119 -6.74 -13.25 12.13
C ASP A 119 -6.06 -11.88 12.07
N VAL A 120 -6.64 -10.96 11.30
CA VAL A 120 -6.11 -9.62 11.11
C VAL A 120 -6.87 -8.61 11.98
N LEU A 121 -6.15 -8.03 12.93
CA LEU A 121 -6.62 -6.92 13.75
C LEU A 121 -5.92 -5.64 13.33
N ARG A 122 -6.67 -4.77 12.64
CA ARG A 122 -6.23 -3.42 12.32
C ARG A 122 -6.32 -2.51 13.54
N VAL A 123 -5.24 -1.77 13.80
CA VAL A 123 -5.16 -0.77 14.85
C VAL A 123 -5.25 0.61 14.21
N SER A 124 -6.42 1.22 14.33
CA SER A 124 -6.73 2.57 13.85
C SER A 124 -6.78 3.57 15.01
N CYS A 125 -6.92 4.86 14.70
CA CYS A 125 -7.15 5.90 15.71
C CYS A 125 -8.15 6.93 15.15
N ASP A 126 -9.18 7.24 15.92
CA ASP A 126 -10.28 8.11 15.49
C ASP A 126 -9.84 9.57 15.22
N LYS A 127 -8.87 10.05 15.98
CA LYS A 127 -8.22 11.38 15.85
C LYS A 127 -7.30 11.53 14.64
N LEU A 128 -7.01 10.45 13.91
CA LEU A 128 -6.24 10.51 12.68
C LEU A 128 -7.18 10.62 11.47
N PRO A 129 -6.78 11.34 10.40
CA PRO A 129 -7.53 11.32 9.15
C PRO A 129 -7.59 9.89 8.58
N GLU A 130 -8.50 9.66 7.65
CA GLU A 130 -8.60 8.40 6.92
C GLU A 130 -8.91 8.69 5.45
N TYR A 131 -8.78 7.70 4.57
CA TYR A 131 -9.24 7.81 3.18
C TYR A 131 -10.42 6.85 2.94
N PRO A 132 -11.67 7.29 3.14
CA PRO A 132 -12.84 6.40 3.12
C PRO A 132 -13.04 5.64 1.80
N ALA A 133 -12.63 6.23 0.66
CA ALA A 133 -12.82 5.65 -0.66
C ALA A 133 -12.10 4.30 -0.87
N THR A 134 -11.03 4.00 -0.12
CA THR A 134 -10.33 2.70 -0.21
C THR A 134 -10.72 1.73 0.91
N MET A 135 -11.48 2.18 1.92
CA MET A 135 -11.84 1.32 3.06
C MET A 135 -12.70 0.11 2.68
N PRO A 136 -13.76 0.21 1.85
CA PRO A 136 -14.60 -0.94 1.51
C PRO A 136 -13.81 -2.12 0.95
N ASP A 137 -12.80 -1.85 0.10
CA ASP A 137 -11.91 -2.89 -0.41
C ASP A 137 -10.87 -3.35 0.64
N LEU A 138 -10.18 -2.41 1.28
CA LEU A 138 -8.98 -2.71 2.07
C LEU A 138 -9.23 -3.07 3.54
N GLN A 139 -10.47 -2.97 4.02
CA GLN A 139 -10.90 -3.52 5.32
C GLN A 139 -11.53 -4.91 5.21
N THR A 140 -11.69 -5.43 4.00
CA THR A 140 -12.09 -6.82 3.72
C THR A 140 -11.17 -7.79 4.45
N GLY A 141 -11.76 -8.73 5.22
CA GLY A 141 -11.02 -9.72 6.00
C GLY A 141 -10.49 -9.23 7.34
N LYS A 142 -10.78 -8.00 7.78
CA LYS A 142 -10.14 -7.40 8.96
C LYS A 142 -11.12 -6.97 10.05
N ARG A 143 -10.74 -7.20 11.30
CA ARG A 143 -11.30 -6.49 12.46
C ARG A 143 -10.57 -5.15 12.61
N ASP A 144 -11.25 -4.09 13.05
CA ASP A 144 -10.63 -2.76 13.23
C ASP A 144 -10.92 -2.24 14.64
N THR A 145 -9.86 -1.97 15.41
CA THR A 145 -9.93 -1.43 16.77
C THR A 145 -9.35 -0.02 16.84
N ASN A 146 -10.00 0.84 17.62
CA ASN A 146 -9.62 2.24 17.81
C ASN A 146 -8.71 2.37 19.04
N LEU A 147 -7.41 2.66 18.84
CA LEU A 147 -6.43 2.86 19.91
C LEU A 147 -5.63 4.15 19.69
N ASP A 148 -5.72 5.09 20.64
CA ASP A 148 -4.84 6.25 20.70
C ASP A 148 -3.53 5.91 21.44
N LEU A 149 -2.50 5.52 20.67
CA LEU A 149 -1.15 5.22 21.17
C LEU A 149 -0.41 6.41 21.79
N LYS A 150 -0.96 7.63 21.75
CA LYS A 150 -0.45 8.77 22.55
C LYS A 150 -0.88 8.69 24.01
N THR A 151 -1.83 7.82 24.35
CA THR A 151 -2.30 7.59 25.72
C THR A 151 -1.67 6.32 26.30
N GLU A 152 -1.40 6.31 27.61
CA GLU A 152 -0.87 5.13 28.29
C GLU A 152 -1.84 3.93 28.23
N ALA A 153 -3.15 4.17 28.22
CA ALA A 153 -4.15 3.13 28.03
C ALA A 153 -4.06 2.48 26.62
N GLY A 154 -3.93 3.30 25.57
CA GLY A 154 -3.74 2.82 24.21
C GLY A 154 -2.43 2.05 24.02
N LYS A 155 -1.31 2.56 24.57
CA LYS A 155 -0.03 1.84 24.59
C LYS A 155 -0.12 0.51 25.32
N LYS A 156 -0.83 0.45 26.45
CA LYS A 156 -1.03 -0.79 27.21
C LYS A 156 -1.80 -1.82 26.38
N ALA A 157 -2.96 -1.45 25.83
CA ALA A 157 -3.78 -2.35 25.01
C ALA A 157 -3.01 -2.82 23.75
N PHE A 158 -2.25 -1.94 23.10
CA PHE A 158 -1.38 -2.31 21.98
C PHE A 158 -0.27 -3.29 22.40
N SER A 159 0.34 -3.05 23.56
CA SER A 159 1.35 -3.97 24.12
C SER A 159 0.78 -5.35 24.44
N GLU A 160 -0.49 -5.42 24.87
CA GLU A 160 -1.21 -6.68 25.14
C GLU A 160 -1.43 -7.48 23.84
N ILE A 161 -1.96 -6.87 22.77
CA ILE A 161 -2.12 -7.58 21.47
C ILE A 161 -0.78 -7.96 20.81
N VAL A 162 0.27 -7.15 20.96
CA VAL A 162 1.62 -7.42 20.41
C VAL A 162 2.24 -8.70 21.00
N ARG A 163 1.94 -9.05 22.27
CA ARG A 163 2.49 -10.25 22.93
C ARG A 163 2.17 -11.54 22.20
N ASP A 164 0.94 -11.65 21.71
CA ASP A 164 0.44 -12.88 21.08
C ASP A 164 0.52 -12.84 19.54
N ALA A 165 0.75 -11.67 18.95
CA ALA A 165 0.85 -11.49 17.50
C ALA A 165 1.96 -12.36 16.88
N ASP A 166 1.78 -12.74 15.62
CA ASP A 166 2.81 -13.35 14.79
C ASP A 166 3.53 -12.32 13.94
N VAL A 167 2.78 -11.33 13.44
CA VAL A 167 3.24 -10.30 12.51
C VAL A 167 2.71 -8.93 12.94
N LEU A 168 3.54 -7.90 12.86
CA LEU A 168 3.14 -6.50 12.91
C LEU A 168 3.52 -5.84 11.59
N ILE A 169 2.56 -5.15 10.96
CA ILE A 169 2.75 -4.36 9.74
C ILE A 169 2.64 -2.88 10.13
N ASP A 170 3.73 -2.14 10.05
CA ASP A 170 3.76 -0.67 10.17
C ASP A 170 3.82 -0.03 8.79
N GLY A 171 2.77 0.72 8.44
CA GLY A 171 2.69 1.53 7.21
C GLY A 171 2.66 3.03 7.48
N TYR A 172 3.14 3.48 8.65
CA TYR A 172 3.32 4.90 8.94
C TYR A 172 4.72 5.40 8.50
N ARG A 173 4.88 6.73 8.46
CA ARG A 173 6.17 7.37 8.17
C ARG A 173 7.29 6.79 9.06
N PRO A 174 8.51 6.59 8.55
CA PRO A 174 9.64 6.08 9.34
C PRO A 174 9.79 6.71 10.73
N GLY A 175 10.02 5.84 11.71
CA GLY A 175 10.13 6.21 13.13
C GLY A 175 8.83 6.65 13.81
N ALA A 176 7.66 6.66 13.14
CA ALA A 176 6.40 7.06 13.77
C ALA A 176 6.02 6.15 14.95
N LEU A 177 6.05 4.83 14.75
CA LEU A 177 5.75 3.86 15.80
C LEU A 177 6.85 3.81 16.88
N GLN A 178 8.11 4.05 16.50
CA GLN A 178 9.23 4.24 17.45
C GLN A 178 9.00 5.45 18.38
N ARG A 179 8.57 6.61 17.86
CA ARG A 179 8.25 7.80 18.67
C ARG A 179 7.10 7.57 19.67
N LEU A 180 6.33 6.49 19.51
CA LEU A 180 5.28 6.07 20.43
C LEU A 180 5.77 5.02 21.47
N GLY A 181 7.03 4.59 21.39
CA GLY A 181 7.67 3.63 22.29
C GLY A 181 7.86 2.22 21.72
N PHE A 182 7.57 2.01 20.43
CA PHE A 182 7.50 0.69 19.80
C PHE A 182 8.49 0.56 18.62
N ASP A 183 9.78 0.73 18.89
CA ASP A 183 10.82 0.30 17.95
C ASP A 183 11.02 -1.23 17.96
N SER A 184 11.80 -1.74 17.00
CA SER A 184 12.06 -3.17 16.85
C SER A 184 12.57 -3.84 18.15
N SER A 185 13.49 -3.17 18.86
CA SER A 185 14.03 -3.66 20.14
C SER A 185 12.97 -3.72 21.24
N SER A 186 12.14 -2.68 21.34
CA SER A 186 11.07 -2.58 22.34
C SER A 186 9.93 -3.56 22.06
N LEU A 187 9.59 -3.78 20.79
CA LEU A 187 8.69 -4.82 20.33
C LEU A 187 9.21 -6.22 20.68
N ARG A 188 10.51 -6.51 20.51
CA ARG A 188 11.09 -7.82 20.89
C ARG A 188 11.13 -8.08 22.40
N LYS A 189 11.10 -7.04 23.24
CA LYS A 189 10.89 -7.20 24.71
C LYS A 189 9.46 -7.62 25.06
N LEU A 190 8.48 -7.28 24.22
CA LEU A 190 7.08 -7.72 24.38
C LEU A 190 6.87 -9.12 23.80
N ASN A 191 7.43 -9.38 22.60
CA ASN A 191 7.29 -10.61 21.84
C ASN A 191 8.59 -10.91 21.06
N PRO A 192 9.48 -11.76 21.57
CA PRO A 192 10.76 -12.06 20.94
C PRO A 192 10.65 -12.65 19.53
N SER A 193 9.56 -13.37 19.23
CA SER A 193 9.36 -14.07 17.95
C SER A 193 8.48 -13.29 16.96
N LEU A 194 8.14 -12.02 17.25
CA LEU A 194 7.37 -11.16 16.35
C LEU A 194 8.13 -10.92 15.04
N ILE A 195 7.45 -11.07 13.90
CA ILE A 195 7.92 -10.57 12.60
C ILE A 195 7.43 -9.14 12.45
N TYR A 196 8.33 -8.20 12.15
CA TYR A 196 8.01 -6.78 12.03
C TYR A 196 8.24 -6.30 10.60
N LEU A 197 7.17 -6.14 9.83
CA LEU A 197 7.20 -5.57 8.49
C LEU A 197 7.01 -4.06 8.57
N ARG A 198 7.92 -3.32 7.94
CA ARG A 198 7.76 -1.89 7.63
C ARG A 198 7.50 -1.75 6.13
N GLU A 199 6.38 -1.14 5.78
CA GLU A 199 6.15 -0.63 4.43
C GLU A 199 6.60 0.83 4.41
N ASN A 200 7.48 1.17 3.48
CA ASN A 200 7.97 2.53 3.38
C ASN A 200 8.11 2.99 1.92
N ARG A 201 8.57 4.22 1.83
CA ARG A 201 8.30 5.02 0.66
C ARG A 201 9.41 5.02 -0.38
N TYR A 202 10.62 5.27 0.09
CA TYR A 202 11.80 5.49 -0.73
C TYR A 202 12.78 4.30 -0.70
N GLY A 203 12.54 3.31 0.18
CA GLY A 203 13.51 2.30 0.57
C GLY A 203 14.07 2.57 1.98
N PRO A 204 14.71 1.59 2.62
CA PRO A 204 15.27 1.72 3.97
C PRO A 204 16.67 2.37 4.01
N LYS A 205 17.12 2.99 2.90
CA LYS A 205 18.46 3.57 2.73
C LYS A 205 18.43 4.72 1.74
N GLY A 206 19.48 5.54 1.76
CA GLY A 206 19.68 6.67 0.85
C GLY A 206 19.06 7.97 1.37
N PRO A 207 19.41 9.12 0.77
CA PRO A 207 19.09 10.44 1.32
C PRO A 207 17.58 10.76 1.40
N LEU A 208 16.72 9.96 0.77
CA LEU A 208 15.27 10.15 0.80
C LEU A 208 14.54 9.24 1.80
N ASP A 209 15.23 8.35 2.53
CA ASP A 209 14.60 7.30 3.35
C ASP A 209 13.59 7.81 4.40
N GLY A 210 13.89 8.93 5.06
CA GLY A 210 13.05 9.57 6.07
C GLY A 210 11.90 10.42 5.52
N ARG A 211 11.86 10.70 4.22
CA ARG A 211 10.85 11.60 3.61
C ARG A 211 9.48 10.93 3.51
N SER A 212 8.42 11.73 3.59
CA SER A 212 7.05 11.25 3.40
C SER A 212 6.60 11.32 1.95
N ALA A 213 5.83 10.35 1.49
CA ALA A 213 5.08 10.39 0.21
C ALA A 213 4.12 9.19 0.08
N TRP A 214 3.46 9.07 -1.08
CA TRP A 214 2.52 8.01 -1.51
C TRP A 214 2.74 7.68 -2.99
N GLN A 215 2.24 6.54 -3.50
CA GLN A 215 2.58 5.92 -4.80
C GLN A 215 3.13 6.87 -5.89
N GLN A 216 2.29 7.77 -6.41
CA GLN A 216 2.53 8.67 -7.55
C GLN A 216 3.89 9.38 -7.51
N ILE A 217 4.35 9.77 -6.32
CA ILE A 217 5.64 10.45 -6.14
C ILE A 217 6.85 9.53 -6.49
N SER A 218 6.67 8.21 -6.63
CA SER A 218 7.75 7.23 -6.84
C SER A 218 7.71 6.82 -8.29
N ASP A 219 6.50 6.67 -8.81
CA ASP A 219 6.24 6.63 -10.24
C ASP A 219 6.89 7.86 -10.92
N CYS A 220 6.82 9.04 -10.30
CA CYS A 220 7.57 10.24 -10.71
C CYS A 220 9.08 10.19 -10.37
N LEU A 221 9.49 9.78 -9.16
CA LEU A 221 10.92 9.72 -8.78
C LEU A 221 11.75 8.80 -9.69
N VAL A 222 11.21 7.63 -10.05
CA VAL A 222 11.92 6.58 -10.80
C VAL A 222 11.63 6.60 -12.31
N GLY A 223 10.84 7.57 -12.76
CA GLY A 223 10.52 7.78 -14.17
C GLY A 223 9.49 6.86 -14.82
N LEU A 224 8.70 6.09 -14.04
CA LEU A 224 7.54 5.40 -14.59
C LEU A 224 6.51 6.37 -15.18
N SER A 225 6.34 7.55 -14.59
CA SER A 225 5.41 8.57 -15.11
C SER A 225 5.83 9.07 -16.51
N TRP A 226 7.14 9.22 -16.75
CA TRP A 226 7.66 9.54 -18.08
C TRP A 226 7.47 8.39 -19.08
N LEU A 227 7.75 7.14 -18.68
CA LEU A 227 7.53 5.95 -19.51
C LEU A 227 6.04 5.74 -19.84
N GLN A 228 5.14 6.07 -18.92
CA GLN A 228 3.70 6.05 -19.13
C GLN A 228 3.26 7.17 -20.09
N GLY A 229 3.86 8.36 -20.02
CA GLY A 229 3.70 9.44 -21.00
C GLY A 229 4.11 9.02 -22.42
N GLU A 230 5.31 8.45 -22.55
CA GLU A 230 5.83 7.91 -23.82
C GLU A 230 4.91 6.78 -24.35
N PHE A 231 4.44 5.89 -23.48
CA PHE A 231 3.47 4.85 -23.83
C PHE A 231 2.14 5.43 -24.34
N LEU A 232 1.70 6.58 -23.85
CA LEU A 232 0.50 7.27 -24.33
C LEU A 232 0.75 8.06 -25.63
N GLY A 233 2.01 8.27 -26.01
CA GLY A 233 2.40 9.13 -27.14
C GLY A 233 2.36 10.62 -26.78
N LEU A 234 2.64 10.95 -25.52
CA LEU A 234 2.64 12.30 -24.97
C LEU A 234 4.07 12.73 -24.61
N ASP A 235 4.33 14.04 -24.77
CA ASP A 235 5.56 14.71 -24.34
C ASP A 235 5.37 15.34 -22.95
N GLU A 236 4.85 14.54 -22.01
CA GLU A 236 4.67 14.91 -20.60
C GLU A 236 4.60 13.64 -19.73
N PRO A 237 5.01 13.69 -18.44
CA PRO A 237 4.85 12.57 -17.53
C PRO A 237 3.38 12.40 -17.13
N VAL A 238 2.87 11.17 -17.12
CA VAL A 238 1.53 10.82 -16.65
C VAL A 238 1.66 9.71 -15.62
N VAL A 239 1.18 9.92 -14.39
CA VAL A 239 1.27 8.87 -13.36
C VAL A 239 0.45 7.63 -13.75
N PRO A 240 0.84 6.42 -13.29
CA PRO A 240 0.09 5.19 -13.53
C PRO A 240 -1.41 5.32 -13.23
N LEU A 241 -2.22 4.75 -14.13
CA LEU A 241 -3.67 4.99 -14.25
C LEU A 241 -4.51 4.52 -13.05
N LEU A 242 -3.92 3.65 -12.22
CA LEU A 242 -4.51 3.01 -11.04
C LEU A 242 -3.41 2.94 -9.96
N PRO A 243 -3.77 2.76 -8.68
CA PRO A 243 -2.81 2.53 -7.59
C PRO A 243 -2.15 1.13 -7.67
N ASN A 244 -1.60 0.77 -8.83
CA ASN A 244 -0.98 -0.52 -9.09
C ASN A 244 0.19 -0.78 -8.15
N SER A 245 1.15 0.14 -8.08
CA SER A 245 2.36 -0.06 -7.29
C SER A 245 2.08 -0.16 -5.78
N ASP A 246 1.02 0.46 -5.26
CA ASP A 246 0.54 0.22 -3.91
C ASP A 246 0.06 -1.23 -3.72
N TYR A 247 -0.92 -1.69 -4.51
CA TYR A 247 -1.44 -3.07 -4.38
C TYR A 247 -0.36 -4.13 -4.60
N GLN A 248 0.56 -3.90 -5.55
CA GLN A 248 1.62 -4.84 -5.89
C GLN A 248 2.76 -4.82 -4.87
N THR A 249 3.06 -3.67 -4.24
CA THR A 249 3.92 -3.63 -3.03
C THR A 249 3.26 -4.40 -1.89
N GLY A 250 1.93 -4.32 -1.76
CA GLY A 250 1.14 -5.15 -0.86
C GLY A 250 1.32 -6.65 -1.10
N LEU A 251 1.32 -7.08 -2.36
CA LEU A 251 1.60 -8.48 -2.74
C LEU A 251 3.03 -8.91 -2.38
N VAL A 252 4.03 -8.06 -2.66
CA VAL A 252 5.44 -8.30 -2.24
C VAL A 252 5.54 -8.44 -0.72
N GLY A 253 4.87 -7.58 0.04
CA GLY A 253 4.84 -7.67 1.50
C GLY A 253 4.19 -8.94 2.03
N ALA A 254 3.10 -9.41 1.40
CA ALA A 254 2.45 -10.66 1.78
C ALA A 254 3.38 -11.86 1.53
N VAL A 255 4.08 -11.90 0.39
CA VAL A 255 5.10 -12.91 0.08
C VAL A 255 6.26 -12.87 1.09
N ALA A 256 6.79 -11.68 1.40
CA ALA A 256 7.88 -11.51 2.35
C ALA A 256 7.49 -11.98 3.77
N VAL A 257 6.26 -11.72 4.21
CA VAL A 257 5.72 -12.21 5.48
C VAL A 257 5.59 -13.74 5.49
N ILE A 258 5.08 -14.34 4.42
CA ILE A 258 4.96 -15.81 4.31
C ILE A 258 6.35 -16.48 4.34
N ASP A 259 7.33 -15.95 3.59
CA ASP A 259 8.72 -16.41 3.60
C ASP A 259 9.40 -16.25 4.98
N ALA A 260 9.10 -15.18 5.72
CA ALA A 260 9.57 -15.00 7.09
C ALA A 260 8.92 -15.98 8.08
N LEU A 261 7.61 -16.23 7.96
CA LEU A 261 6.87 -17.21 8.76
C LEU A 261 7.40 -18.63 8.55
N LEU A 262 7.64 -19.02 7.29
CA LEU A 262 8.15 -20.34 6.93
C LEU A 262 9.57 -20.60 7.46
N ALA A 263 10.41 -19.58 7.56
CA ALA A 263 11.73 -19.67 8.17
C ALA A 263 11.66 -19.73 9.71
N ARG A 264 10.89 -18.83 10.34
CA ARG A 264 10.69 -18.81 11.81
C ARG A 264 10.11 -20.11 12.36
N ALA A 265 9.33 -20.84 11.56
CA ALA A 265 8.75 -22.13 11.94
C ALA A 265 9.77 -23.28 12.04
N LYS A 266 11.00 -23.08 11.51
CA LYS A 266 12.06 -24.11 11.41
C LYS A 266 13.31 -23.77 12.21
N ASP A 267 13.57 -22.48 12.46
CA ASP A 267 14.82 -21.97 13.02
C ASP A 267 14.57 -21.06 14.24
N ASN A 268 15.61 -20.87 15.07
CA ASN A 268 15.59 -19.92 16.19
C ASN A 268 15.84 -18.48 15.70
N VAL A 269 14.89 -17.95 14.91
CA VAL A 269 15.02 -16.67 14.22
C VAL A 269 13.66 -15.98 14.08
N THR A 270 13.66 -14.65 14.13
CA THR A 270 12.58 -13.82 13.60
C THR A 270 13.16 -12.74 12.69
N PHE A 271 12.31 -11.90 12.10
CA PHE A 271 12.73 -10.95 11.07
C PHE A 271 12.18 -9.55 11.30
N ASP A 272 13.03 -8.55 11.03
CA ASP A 272 12.56 -7.26 10.54
C ASP A 272 12.54 -7.34 9.00
N LEU A 273 11.41 -6.98 8.41
CA LEU A 273 11.18 -6.96 6.97
C LEU A 273 10.94 -5.53 6.51
N GLU A 274 11.43 -5.17 5.33
CA GLU A 274 11.19 -3.86 4.74
C GLU A 274 10.85 -4.00 3.26
N ILE A 275 9.75 -3.37 2.85
CA ILE A 275 9.30 -3.27 1.45
C ILE A 275 9.18 -1.79 1.11
N SER A 276 9.36 -1.44 -0.17
CA SER A 276 9.06 -0.09 -0.61
C SER A 276 8.49 0.02 -2.01
N LEU A 277 7.67 1.05 -2.19
CA LEU A 277 7.10 1.44 -3.48
C LEU A 277 8.18 1.71 -4.53
N THR A 278 9.30 2.29 -4.10
CA THR A 278 10.48 2.53 -4.96
C THR A 278 11.14 1.21 -5.39
N GLN A 279 11.31 0.22 -4.52
CA GLN A 279 11.86 -1.08 -4.92
C GLN A 279 10.91 -1.90 -5.79
N TYR A 280 9.60 -1.86 -5.51
CA TYR A 280 8.61 -2.43 -6.43
C TYR A 280 8.72 -1.79 -7.81
N ASN A 281 8.77 -0.46 -7.90
CA ASN A 281 8.83 0.25 -9.18
C ASN A 281 10.14 -0.05 -9.95
N ILE A 282 11.29 -0.11 -9.27
CA ILE A 282 12.57 -0.50 -9.88
C ILE A 282 12.53 -1.95 -10.39
N TRP A 283 11.93 -2.87 -9.64
CA TRP A 283 11.74 -4.26 -10.08
C TRP A 283 10.77 -4.35 -11.26
N TYR A 284 9.64 -3.65 -11.22
CA TYR A 284 8.64 -3.64 -12.28
C TYR A 284 9.21 -3.10 -13.60
N TYR A 285 9.97 -1.99 -13.55
CA TYR A 285 10.74 -1.46 -14.67
C TYR A 285 11.70 -2.50 -15.29
N ARG A 286 12.38 -3.30 -14.45
CA ARG A 286 13.33 -4.34 -14.91
C ARG A 286 12.68 -5.52 -15.65
N LEU A 287 11.35 -5.64 -15.63
CA LEU A 287 10.62 -6.64 -16.45
C LEU A 287 10.57 -6.28 -17.94
N GLY A 288 10.96 -5.04 -18.30
CA GLY A 288 10.94 -4.53 -19.66
C GLY A 288 9.59 -3.96 -20.08
N THR A 289 9.55 -3.39 -21.29
CA THR A 289 8.36 -2.72 -21.84
C THR A 289 7.77 -3.49 -23.03
N TYR A 290 6.47 -3.30 -23.27
CA TYR A 290 5.81 -3.81 -24.46
C TYR A 290 6.46 -3.28 -25.74
N SER A 291 6.50 -4.10 -26.80
CA SER A 291 7.00 -3.68 -28.12
C SER A 291 6.17 -2.52 -28.69
N LYS A 292 6.78 -1.68 -29.56
CA LYS A 292 6.08 -0.51 -30.13
C LYS A 292 4.77 -0.88 -30.85
N ASP A 293 4.68 -2.06 -31.45
CA ASP A 293 3.45 -2.59 -32.04
C ASP A 293 2.40 -2.98 -30.99
N GLN A 294 2.79 -3.67 -29.90
CA GLN A 294 1.88 -3.95 -28.78
C GLN A 294 1.37 -2.66 -28.15
N GLN A 295 2.23 -1.65 -27.94
CA GLN A 295 1.83 -0.35 -27.41
C GLN A 295 0.82 0.35 -28.35
N LYS A 296 1.07 0.33 -29.66
CA LYS A 296 0.15 0.87 -30.67
C LYS A 296 -1.20 0.14 -30.67
N GLN A 297 -1.20 -1.19 -30.58
CA GLN A 297 -2.44 -1.98 -30.46
C GLN A 297 -3.21 -1.65 -29.18
N LEU A 298 -2.53 -1.48 -28.04
CA LEU A 298 -3.13 -1.12 -26.77
C LEU A 298 -3.78 0.27 -26.81
N ARG A 299 -3.06 1.30 -27.28
CA ARG A 299 -3.62 2.66 -27.49
C ARG A 299 -4.83 2.65 -28.42
N ASN A 300 -4.77 1.87 -29.50
CA ASN A 300 -5.87 1.76 -30.47
C ASN A 300 -7.14 1.09 -29.93
N ARG A 301 -7.12 0.46 -28.74
CA ARG A 301 -8.35 -0.07 -28.12
C ARG A 301 -9.32 1.05 -27.76
N ASP A 302 -8.82 2.18 -27.25
CA ASP A 302 -9.65 3.33 -26.88
C ASP A 302 -8.99 4.67 -27.25
N ILE A 303 -9.22 5.12 -28.48
CA ILE A 303 -8.73 6.42 -28.97
C ILE A 303 -9.33 7.62 -28.22
N LYS A 304 -10.31 7.42 -27.33
CA LYS A 304 -10.89 8.47 -26.46
C LYS A 304 -10.24 8.52 -25.07
N PHE A 305 -9.31 7.61 -24.76
CA PHE A 305 -8.62 7.59 -23.48
C PHE A 305 -7.52 8.66 -23.45
N ASN A 306 -7.74 9.72 -22.67
CA ASN A 306 -6.86 10.90 -22.60
C ASN A 306 -6.53 11.27 -21.14
N PRO A 307 -5.69 10.46 -20.45
CA PRO A 307 -5.07 10.85 -19.18
C PRO A 307 -3.94 11.86 -19.44
N ARG A 308 -3.70 12.78 -18.50
CA ARG A 308 -2.73 13.89 -18.56
C ARG A 308 -2.00 14.04 -17.22
N HIS A 309 -0.89 14.79 -17.22
CA HIS A 309 -0.02 15.00 -16.06
C HIS A 309 -0.73 15.57 -14.81
N TYR A 310 -1.82 16.33 -15.01
CA TYR A 310 -2.60 16.97 -13.94
C TYR A 310 -3.77 16.11 -13.41
N ASP A 311 -4.02 14.93 -13.98
CA ASP A 311 -5.08 14.07 -13.47
C ASP A 311 -4.66 13.42 -12.13
N ASP A 312 -5.43 13.68 -11.07
CA ASP A 312 -5.28 12.97 -9.81
C ASP A 312 -5.76 11.51 -9.89
N MET A 313 -5.59 10.76 -8.81
CA MET A 313 -6.04 9.36 -8.73
C MET A 313 -7.55 9.20 -9.02
N SER A 314 -8.39 10.14 -8.59
CA SER A 314 -9.84 10.09 -8.77
C SER A 314 -10.20 10.29 -10.24
N ALA A 315 -9.55 11.26 -10.89
CA ALA A 315 -9.69 11.54 -12.32
C ALA A 315 -9.19 10.35 -13.16
N LEU A 316 -8.03 9.78 -12.84
CA LEU A 316 -7.47 8.62 -13.55
C LEU A 316 -8.32 7.35 -13.37
N VAL A 317 -8.79 7.05 -12.16
CA VAL A 317 -9.73 5.94 -11.92
C VAL A 317 -11.01 6.15 -12.71
N GLY A 318 -11.59 7.36 -12.69
CA GLY A 318 -12.81 7.68 -13.44
C GLY A 318 -12.63 7.59 -14.97
N LYS A 319 -11.49 8.06 -15.50
CA LYS A 319 -11.14 7.93 -16.93
C LYS A 319 -10.94 6.46 -17.31
N THR A 320 -10.26 5.68 -16.46
CA THR A 320 -9.96 4.26 -16.69
C THR A 320 -11.23 3.42 -16.65
N HIS A 321 -12.12 3.64 -15.68
CA HIS A 321 -13.42 2.97 -15.60
C HIS A 321 -14.25 3.22 -16.87
N LYS A 322 -14.38 4.49 -17.29
CA LYS A 322 -15.06 4.86 -18.55
C LYS A 322 -14.41 4.26 -19.79
N SER A 323 -13.12 3.98 -19.77
CA SER A 323 -12.42 3.28 -20.86
C SER A 323 -12.81 1.80 -20.87
N LEU A 324 -12.75 1.13 -19.72
CA LEU A 324 -13.17 -0.27 -19.55
C LEU A 324 -14.63 -0.49 -19.98
N GLU A 325 -15.55 0.40 -19.62
CA GLU A 325 -16.95 0.36 -20.09
C GLU A 325 -17.06 0.39 -21.63
N ARG A 326 -16.17 1.12 -22.32
CA ARG A 326 -16.17 1.21 -23.79
C ARG A 326 -15.56 -0.01 -24.47
N VAL A 327 -14.45 -0.55 -23.93
CA VAL A 327 -13.63 -1.56 -24.64
C VAL A 327 -13.77 -2.98 -24.10
N ARG A 328 -14.21 -3.12 -22.86
CA ARG A 328 -14.41 -4.38 -22.14
C ARG A 328 -15.64 -4.32 -21.22
N PRO A 329 -16.84 -3.97 -21.74
CA PRO A 329 -18.07 -3.96 -20.94
C PRO A 329 -18.40 -5.34 -20.35
N ASP A 330 -17.91 -6.41 -20.99
CA ASP A 330 -18.07 -7.79 -20.55
C ASP A 330 -17.60 -7.99 -19.10
N ILE A 331 -16.50 -7.33 -18.68
CA ILE A 331 -15.94 -7.44 -17.32
C ILE A 331 -16.98 -7.13 -16.23
N PHE A 332 -17.94 -6.24 -16.50
CA PHE A 332 -18.97 -5.85 -15.53
C PHE A 332 -20.23 -6.75 -15.59
N THR A 333 -20.35 -7.59 -16.62
CA THR A 333 -21.51 -8.46 -16.85
C THR A 333 -21.33 -9.90 -16.37
N HIS A 334 -20.10 -10.31 -16.07
CA HIS A 334 -19.75 -11.63 -15.55
C HIS A 334 -19.87 -11.66 -14.01
N PRO A 335 -20.97 -12.17 -13.41
CA PRO A 335 -21.12 -12.22 -11.96
C PRO A 335 -20.03 -13.05 -11.28
N GLU A 336 -19.46 -14.06 -11.96
CA GLU A 336 -18.38 -14.91 -11.47
C GLU A 336 -17.05 -14.17 -11.24
N TYR A 337 -16.87 -12.96 -11.80
CA TYR A 337 -15.70 -12.12 -11.55
C TYR A 337 -15.82 -11.33 -10.23
N PHE A 338 -16.94 -11.43 -9.51
CA PHE A 338 -17.19 -10.68 -8.29
C PHE A 338 -17.70 -11.58 -7.16
N TRP A 339 -17.31 -11.26 -5.94
CA TRP A 339 -17.98 -11.71 -4.73
C TRP A 339 -18.86 -10.60 -4.18
N SER A 340 -20.05 -10.98 -3.71
CA SER A 340 -20.88 -10.16 -2.84
C SER A 340 -20.35 -10.21 -1.41
N MET A 341 -20.31 -9.06 -0.75
CA MET A 341 -19.90 -8.92 0.64
C MET A 341 -20.76 -7.88 1.34
N SER A 342 -21.38 -8.27 2.46
CA SER A 342 -22.31 -7.42 3.22
C SER A 342 -21.76 -6.02 3.52
N GLY A 343 -22.57 -5.00 3.20
CA GLY A 343 -22.34 -3.61 3.57
C GLY A 343 -22.76 -3.24 5.00
N GLU A 344 -23.32 -4.18 5.77
CA GLU A 344 -23.79 -3.98 7.15
C GLU A 344 -22.68 -3.41 8.05
N GLY A 345 -21.42 -3.79 7.80
CA GLY A 345 -20.24 -3.24 8.47
C GLY A 345 -20.04 -1.72 8.31
N TYR A 346 -20.75 -1.08 7.39
CA TYR A 346 -20.82 0.38 7.20
C TYR A 346 -22.22 0.97 7.47
N GLY A 347 -23.19 0.16 7.90
CA GLY A 347 -24.59 0.58 8.06
C GLY A 347 -25.33 0.73 6.73
N ILE A 348 -25.01 -0.12 5.75
CA ILE A 348 -25.61 -0.12 4.40
C ILE A 348 -26.25 -1.51 4.18
N ASP A 349 -27.51 -1.55 3.74
CA ASP A 349 -28.27 -2.79 3.51
C ASP A 349 -27.95 -3.47 2.14
N GLU A 350 -26.94 -2.96 1.42
CA GLU A 350 -26.50 -3.44 0.11
C GLU A 350 -25.15 -4.16 0.20
N ASP A 351 -24.96 -5.21 -0.59
CA ASP A 351 -23.67 -5.89 -0.73
C ASP A 351 -22.70 -5.08 -1.60
N PHE A 352 -21.45 -4.95 -1.15
CA PHE A 352 -20.34 -4.57 -2.01
C PHE A 352 -19.99 -5.70 -2.97
N LYS A 353 -19.73 -5.35 -4.23
CA LYS A 353 -19.06 -6.24 -5.18
C LYS A 353 -17.55 -6.01 -5.14
N ILE A 354 -16.80 -7.03 -4.75
CA ILE A 354 -15.33 -7.04 -4.79
C ILE A 354 -14.85 -8.06 -5.85
N PRO A 355 -13.67 -7.86 -6.48
CA PRO A 355 -13.14 -8.85 -7.41
C PRO A 355 -12.95 -10.22 -6.76
N ALA A 356 -13.50 -11.26 -7.40
CA ALA A 356 -13.25 -12.65 -7.01
C ALA A 356 -11.80 -13.06 -7.35
N PRO A 357 -11.23 -14.08 -6.67
CA PRO A 357 -9.93 -14.63 -7.03
C PRO A 357 -9.89 -15.09 -8.50
N ALA A 358 -8.83 -14.72 -9.21
CA ALA A 358 -8.64 -15.10 -10.61
C ALA A 358 -8.32 -16.59 -10.84
N PHE A 359 -8.18 -17.36 -9.76
CA PHE A 359 -7.90 -18.80 -9.76
C PHE A 359 -8.38 -19.43 -8.45
N THR A 360 -8.63 -20.74 -8.48
CA THR A 360 -8.90 -21.58 -7.32
C THR A 360 -7.71 -22.49 -7.03
N PHE A 361 -7.52 -22.90 -5.78
CA PHE A 361 -6.59 -23.97 -5.43
C PHE A 361 -7.35 -25.29 -5.25
N GLU A 362 -6.70 -26.42 -5.56
CA GLU A 362 -7.30 -27.75 -5.39
C GLU A 362 -7.52 -28.13 -3.91
N SER A 363 -6.58 -27.74 -3.04
CA SER A 363 -6.57 -28.12 -1.62
C SER A 363 -6.90 -26.95 -0.67
N SER A 364 -6.67 -25.71 -1.10
CA SER A 364 -6.72 -24.53 -0.24
C SER A 364 -7.93 -23.65 -0.56
N GLU A 365 -8.49 -23.01 0.46
CA GLU A 365 -9.53 -21.98 0.27
C GLU A 365 -8.89 -20.59 0.38
N VAL A 366 -9.07 -19.76 -0.65
CA VAL A 366 -8.90 -18.31 -0.53
C VAL A 366 -10.28 -17.75 -0.24
N ALA A 367 -10.45 -17.06 0.88
CA ALA A 367 -11.71 -16.43 1.27
C ALA A 367 -11.45 -15.39 2.38
N TRP A 368 -12.30 -14.36 2.44
CA TRP A 368 -12.32 -13.42 3.56
C TRP A 368 -13.48 -13.77 4.48
N GLU A 369 -13.19 -14.33 5.66
CA GLU A 369 -14.23 -14.72 6.64
C GLU A 369 -14.91 -13.52 7.30
N ILE A 370 -14.18 -12.42 7.44
CA ILE A 370 -14.66 -11.18 8.05
C ILE A 370 -15.09 -10.22 6.93
N PRO A 371 -16.36 -9.81 6.84
CA PRO A 371 -16.78 -8.81 5.88
C PRO A 371 -16.11 -7.47 6.19
N THR A 372 -16.00 -6.61 5.18
CA THR A 372 -15.50 -5.25 5.31
C THR A 372 -16.29 -4.41 6.32
N GLY A 373 -15.78 -3.23 6.72
CA GLY A 373 -16.54 -2.34 7.59
C GLY A 373 -15.78 -1.18 8.20
N CYS A 374 -16.49 -0.48 9.08
CA CYS A 374 -16.10 0.80 9.63
C CYS A 374 -14.97 0.71 10.68
N ARG A 375 -14.31 1.85 10.87
CA ARG A 375 -13.21 2.05 11.80
C ARG A 375 -13.68 1.90 13.26
N GLY A 376 -12.92 1.20 14.08
CA GLY A 376 -13.15 1.08 15.53
C GLY A 376 -14.28 0.14 15.96
N ARG A 377 -14.83 -0.67 15.04
CA ARG A 377 -15.95 -1.60 15.30
C ARG A 377 -15.61 -2.79 16.20
N SER A 378 -14.34 -3.02 16.52
CA SER A 378 -13.85 -4.19 17.26
C SER A 378 -13.02 -3.81 18.49
N LYS A 379 -13.04 -4.70 19.49
CA LYS A 379 -12.17 -4.60 20.67
C LYS A 379 -10.70 -4.91 20.32
N PRO A 380 -9.73 -4.39 21.09
CA PRO A 380 -8.31 -4.68 20.93
C PRO A 380 -7.93 -6.03 21.56
N GLU A 381 -8.51 -7.12 21.05
CA GLU A 381 -8.30 -8.48 21.55
C GLU A 381 -8.22 -9.48 20.39
N TRP A 382 -7.44 -10.56 20.56
CA TRP A 382 -7.45 -11.69 19.63
C TRP A 382 -8.69 -12.56 19.85
N LEU A 383 -9.22 -13.15 18.78
CA LEU A 383 -10.28 -14.14 18.95
C LEU A 383 -9.70 -15.41 19.59
N ASN A 384 -10.49 -16.01 20.49
CA ASN A 384 -10.24 -17.37 20.96
C ASN A 384 -10.57 -18.33 19.81
N GLN A 385 -9.58 -19.07 19.34
CA GLN A 385 -9.68 -20.07 18.25
C GLN A 385 -9.67 -21.49 18.83
#